data_AF-A0A1Z5SE77-F1
#
_entry.id   AF-A0A1Z5SE77-F1
#
_cell.length_a   1.000
_cell.length_b   1.000
_cell.length_c   1.000
_cell.angle_alpha   90.00
_cell.angle_beta   90.00
_cell.angle_gamma   90.00
#
_symmetry.space_group_name_H-M   'P 1'
#
loop_
_entity.id
_entity.type
_entity.pdbx_description
1 polymer ?
#
loop_
_entity_poly.entity_id
_entity_poly.type
_entity_poly.pdbx_seq_one_letter_code
_entity_poly.pdbx_strand_id
1 'polypeptide(L)'
;MMNNARNLIALLLLSMPYVLCAQDAKTIRLKPNKNLYKPRNYYVSKVVDDRTDTTSIGTMRAGIAQKTVPLQIEGGVASAIYHFINNSIRQDVAADALEMHITQLNVSEKNADLRQQADVAFGVAFYQNGNKLVEYTGSSYAQTGFDASAYIERLIKNSIERSLKDFDNWYTKTEGNAGVLATVNFMRIADDKDLILYSNERKLSLNDFKGEPDDMSKGSAATYSGIGMKYSHERTGRTVKLDVSLYVYFDKSKSWCKEVGKSAKTLNHEQLHFDITALNACRLAEKIKAYNFSIENYSAELEALLKEADKEGTQLQNDYDKESTHGIKQDIQQQWDEDVRSKLADTNCY
;
A
#
# COMPACT_ATOMS: atom_id res chain seq x y z
N MET A 1 -25.34 -22.30 92.56
CA MET A 1 -24.24 -21.75 91.73
C MET A 1 -24.30 -22.41 90.35
N MET A 2 -23.84 -21.70 89.32
CA MET A 2 -23.57 -22.18 87.94
C MET A 2 -24.78 -22.59 87.08
N ASN A 3 -25.00 -21.79 86.03
CA ASN A 3 -25.89 -22.06 84.89
C ASN A 3 -25.33 -23.21 84.03
N ASN A 4 -26.21 -24.08 83.54
CA ASN A 4 -25.96 -24.85 82.32
C ASN A 4 -26.57 -24.11 81.12
N ALA A 5 -25.76 -23.82 80.12
CA ALA A 5 -26.21 -23.18 78.88
C ALA A 5 -25.43 -23.72 77.67
N ARG A 6 -26.03 -23.53 76.49
CA ARG A 6 -25.46 -23.69 75.13
C ARG A 6 -25.46 -25.11 74.55
N ASN A 7 -26.59 -25.45 73.93
CA ASN A 7 -26.54 -26.09 72.62
C ASN A 7 -26.35 -24.99 71.55
N LEU A 8 -25.30 -25.09 70.74
CA LEU A 8 -25.29 -24.52 69.39
C LEU A 8 -24.23 -25.27 68.56
N ILE A 9 -24.68 -26.07 67.59
CA ILE A 9 -23.77 -26.78 66.67
C ILE A 9 -23.37 -25.79 65.58
N ALA A 10 -22.09 -25.40 65.55
CA ALA A 10 -21.51 -24.60 64.49
C ALA A 10 -20.89 -25.52 63.43
N LEU A 11 -21.52 -25.63 62.27
CA LEU A 11 -21.01 -26.41 61.14
C LEU A 11 -19.91 -25.61 60.42
N LEU A 12 -18.64 -25.90 60.72
CA LEU A 12 -17.51 -25.27 60.02
C LEU A 12 -17.35 -25.86 58.61
N LEU A 13 -17.90 -25.17 57.61
CA LEU A 13 -17.58 -25.42 56.20
C LEU A 13 -16.17 -24.88 55.90
N LEU A 14 -15.17 -25.75 55.86
CA LEU A 14 -13.86 -25.41 55.29
C LEU A 14 -13.99 -25.22 53.78
N SER A 15 -14.15 -23.97 53.34
CA SER A 15 -13.89 -23.60 51.95
C SER A 15 -12.39 -23.63 51.69
N MET A 16 -11.85 -24.75 51.20
CA MET A 16 -10.54 -24.73 50.55
C MET A 16 -10.61 -23.78 49.34
N PRO A 17 -9.78 -22.73 49.24
CA PRO A 17 -9.62 -22.03 47.99
C PRO A 17 -8.96 -22.99 47.00
N TYR A 18 -9.67 -23.31 45.92
CA TYR A 18 -9.05 -23.94 44.76
C TYR A 18 -8.07 -22.94 44.16
N VAL A 19 -6.81 -23.01 44.62
CA VAL A 19 -5.70 -22.40 43.91
C VAL A 19 -5.59 -23.15 42.59
N LEU A 20 -6.19 -22.58 41.54
CA LEU A 20 -5.86 -22.86 40.16
C LEU A 20 -4.37 -22.51 40.00
N CYS A 21 -3.50 -23.51 40.21
CA CYS A 21 -2.11 -23.40 39.83
C CYS A 21 -2.06 -23.19 38.32
N ALA A 22 -1.92 -21.93 37.91
CA ALA A 22 -1.46 -21.60 36.57
C ALA A 22 -0.17 -22.41 36.35
N GLN A 23 -0.16 -23.22 35.29
CA GLN A 23 1.00 -24.04 34.99
C GLN A 23 2.10 -23.12 34.48
N ASP A 24 3.25 -23.11 35.16
CA ASP A 24 4.38 -22.27 34.78
C ASP A 24 4.73 -22.50 33.31
N ALA A 25 4.66 -21.43 32.51
CA ALA A 25 4.98 -21.51 31.09
C ALA A 25 6.46 -21.85 30.93
N LYS A 26 6.77 -22.73 29.97
CA LYS A 26 8.15 -23.04 29.64
C LYS A 26 8.70 -21.89 28.80
N THR A 27 9.84 -21.34 29.20
CA THR A 27 10.49 -20.23 28.50
C THR A 27 11.63 -20.71 27.61
N ILE A 28 11.62 -20.30 26.34
CA ILE A 28 12.73 -20.45 25.38
C ILE A 28 13.55 -19.16 25.36
N ARG A 29 14.88 -19.30 25.52
CA ARG A 29 15.86 -18.21 25.43
C ARG A 29 16.64 -18.34 24.12
N LEU A 30 16.50 -17.38 23.20
CA LEU A 30 17.25 -17.38 21.93
C LEU A 30 18.70 -16.95 22.16
N LYS A 31 19.62 -17.92 22.26
CA LYS A 31 21.05 -17.64 22.47
C LYS A 31 21.72 -17.17 21.17
N PRO A 32 22.45 -16.03 21.16
CA PRO A 32 23.15 -15.55 19.97
C PRO A 32 24.17 -16.53 19.39
N ASN A 33 24.32 -16.50 18.06
CA ASN A 33 25.31 -17.28 17.31
C ASN A 33 26.37 -16.31 16.75
N LYS A 34 27.66 -16.47 17.08
CA LYS A 34 28.67 -15.45 16.70
C LYS A 34 28.92 -15.39 15.19
N ASN A 35 28.92 -14.16 14.65
CA ASN A 35 29.41 -13.79 13.31
C ASN A 35 28.84 -14.62 12.14
N LEU A 36 27.51 -14.76 12.06
CA LEU A 36 26.88 -15.60 11.03
C LEU A 36 27.12 -15.09 9.60
N TYR A 37 26.89 -13.79 9.36
CA TYR A 37 27.19 -13.07 8.11
C TYR A 37 26.97 -11.55 8.31
N LYS A 38 27.27 -10.76 7.25
CA LYS A 38 26.90 -9.35 7.12
C LYS A 38 25.88 -9.22 5.97
N PRO A 39 24.69 -8.66 6.17
CA PRO A 39 23.79 -8.31 5.07
C PRO A 39 24.45 -7.25 4.18
N ARG A 40 24.09 -7.24 2.89
CA ARG A 40 24.83 -6.44 1.90
C ARG A 40 24.36 -4.99 1.85
N ASN A 41 23.05 -4.79 1.69
CA ASN A 41 22.46 -3.48 1.37
C ASN A 41 21.42 -2.99 2.39
N TYR A 42 21.27 -3.66 3.54
CA TYR A 42 20.29 -3.26 4.57
C TYR A 42 20.75 -3.56 6.00
N TYR A 43 20.03 -3.01 6.97
CA TYR A 43 20.04 -3.44 8.37
C TYR A 43 18.61 -3.59 8.91
N VAL A 44 18.43 -4.46 9.91
CA VAL A 44 17.14 -4.60 10.60
C VAL A 44 17.04 -3.53 11.68
N SER A 45 16.27 -2.49 11.42
CA SER A 45 16.09 -1.36 12.35
C SER A 45 15.13 -1.69 13.50
N LYS A 46 14.15 -2.57 13.24
CA LYS A 46 13.05 -2.89 14.15
C LYS A 46 12.50 -4.29 13.88
N VAL A 47 12.03 -4.96 14.92
CA VAL A 47 11.20 -6.18 14.81
C VAL A 47 9.83 -5.89 15.43
N VAL A 48 8.77 -6.37 14.78
CA VAL A 48 7.38 -6.28 15.23
C VAL A 48 6.79 -7.69 15.33
N ASP A 49 5.91 -7.93 16.30
CA ASP A 49 5.16 -9.18 16.43
C ASP A 49 3.70 -8.92 16.01
N ASP A 50 3.36 -9.25 14.77
CA ASP A 50 2.03 -9.01 14.17
C ASP A 50 1.05 -10.18 14.43
N ARG A 51 1.48 -11.19 15.21
CA ARG A 51 0.65 -12.34 15.56
C ARG A 51 -0.51 -11.91 16.46
N THR A 52 -1.67 -12.56 16.26
CA THR A 52 -2.88 -12.31 17.07
C THR A 52 -2.72 -12.71 18.54
N ASP A 53 -1.91 -13.74 18.83
CA ASP A 53 -1.41 -14.06 20.17
C ASP A 53 0.09 -13.82 20.23
N THR A 54 0.48 -12.73 20.89
CA THR A 54 1.88 -12.37 21.15
C THR A 54 2.43 -13.00 22.43
N THR A 55 1.57 -13.56 23.28
CA THR A 55 1.89 -14.06 24.63
C THR A 55 2.39 -15.50 24.63
N SER A 56 1.93 -16.32 23.69
CA SER A 56 2.34 -17.71 23.50
C SER A 56 3.04 -17.89 22.15
N ILE A 57 3.88 -18.91 22.06
CA ILE A 57 4.38 -19.46 20.79
C ILE A 57 3.90 -20.90 20.56
N GLY A 58 2.88 -21.36 21.30
CA GLY A 58 2.32 -22.70 21.21
C GLY A 58 2.45 -23.48 22.52
N THR A 59 2.61 -24.79 22.42
CA THR A 59 2.72 -25.67 23.60
C THR A 59 3.76 -26.76 23.41
N MET A 60 4.33 -27.24 24.53
CA MET A 60 5.19 -28.42 24.54
C MET A 60 4.92 -29.29 25.77
N ARG A 61 5.36 -30.55 25.73
CA ARG A 61 5.31 -31.44 26.89
C ARG A 61 6.54 -31.23 27.76
N ALA A 62 6.32 -31.08 29.07
CA ALA A 62 7.37 -30.84 30.04
C ALA A 62 7.34 -31.85 31.20
N GLY A 63 8.54 -32.16 31.70
CA GLY A 63 8.75 -33.02 32.86
C GLY A 63 8.51 -34.52 32.61
N ILE A 64 8.77 -35.31 33.65
CA ILE A 64 8.65 -36.78 33.63
C ILE A 64 7.21 -37.21 33.29
N ALA A 65 6.21 -36.46 33.77
CA ALA A 65 4.80 -36.70 33.51
C ALA A 65 4.30 -36.19 32.15
N GLN A 66 5.18 -35.63 31.30
CA GLN A 66 4.86 -35.20 29.93
C GLN A 66 3.64 -34.28 29.81
N LYS A 67 3.45 -33.38 30.79
CA LYS A 67 2.32 -32.45 30.83
C LYS A 67 2.48 -31.39 29.75
N THR A 68 1.45 -31.16 28.95
CA THR A 68 1.39 -30.02 28.02
C THR A 68 1.39 -28.71 28.80
N VAL A 69 2.37 -27.84 28.54
CA VAL A 69 2.48 -26.49 29.11
C VAL A 69 2.56 -25.44 28.00
N PRO A 70 2.12 -24.19 28.25
CA PRO A 70 2.35 -23.08 27.33
C PRO A 70 3.84 -22.86 27.09
N LEU A 71 4.19 -22.45 25.87
CA LEU A 71 5.56 -22.14 25.48
C LEU A 71 5.68 -20.64 25.18
N GLN A 72 6.69 -19.98 25.76
CA GLN A 72 6.92 -18.55 25.61
C GLN A 72 8.38 -18.25 25.23
N ILE A 73 8.61 -17.07 24.66
CA ILE A 73 9.95 -16.56 24.39
C ILE A 73 10.32 -15.53 25.46
N GLU A 74 11.51 -15.66 26.04
CA GLU A 74 12.00 -14.76 27.08
C GLU A 74 12.04 -13.30 26.60
N GLY A 75 11.36 -12.40 27.31
CA GLY A 75 11.25 -10.99 26.92
C GLY A 75 10.30 -10.68 25.76
N GLY A 76 9.56 -11.68 25.26
CA GLY A 76 8.64 -11.54 24.13
C GLY A 76 9.33 -11.70 22.77
N VAL A 77 8.57 -12.14 21.76
CA VAL A 77 9.10 -12.59 20.46
C VAL A 77 9.86 -11.48 19.74
N ALA A 78 9.27 -10.30 19.57
CA ALA A 78 9.91 -9.20 18.85
C ALA A 78 11.25 -8.78 19.49
N SER A 79 11.26 -8.61 20.82
CA SER A 79 12.46 -8.21 21.59
C SER A 79 13.56 -9.26 21.49
N ALA A 80 13.22 -10.54 21.69
CA ALA A 80 14.20 -11.63 21.64
C ALA A 80 14.78 -11.86 20.24
N ILE A 81 13.96 -11.72 19.18
CA ILE A 81 14.43 -11.85 17.79
C ILE A 81 15.31 -10.64 17.43
N TYR A 82 14.93 -9.42 17.79
CA TYR A 82 15.76 -8.23 17.57
C TYR A 82 17.12 -8.35 18.30
N HIS A 83 17.10 -8.79 19.57
CA HIS A 83 18.31 -9.06 20.33
C HIS A 83 19.16 -10.18 19.69
N PHE A 84 18.55 -11.27 19.23
CA PHE A 84 19.25 -12.35 18.53
C PHE A 84 19.94 -11.84 17.26
N ILE A 85 19.24 -11.06 16.43
CA ILE A 85 19.77 -10.48 15.18
C ILE A 85 20.97 -9.57 15.47
N ASN A 86 20.82 -8.60 16.37
CA ASN A 86 21.88 -7.64 16.68
C ASN A 86 23.13 -8.27 17.31
N ASN A 87 22.99 -9.41 17.99
CA ASN A 87 24.12 -10.12 18.60
C ASN A 87 24.68 -11.26 17.73
N SER A 88 24.05 -11.58 16.58
CA SER A 88 24.45 -12.72 15.72
C SER A 88 24.82 -12.34 14.28
N ILE A 89 24.32 -11.20 13.80
CA ILE A 89 24.45 -10.73 12.42
C ILE A 89 25.03 -9.32 12.44
N ARG A 90 26.07 -9.07 11.62
CA ARG A 90 26.75 -7.76 11.58
C ARG A 90 25.88 -6.77 10.79
N GLN A 91 25.19 -5.88 11.50
CA GLN A 91 24.43 -4.78 10.91
C GLN A 91 25.35 -3.69 10.33
N ASP A 92 24.87 -2.98 9.30
CA ASP A 92 25.50 -1.77 8.77
C ASP A 92 24.48 -0.63 8.74
N VAL A 93 24.56 0.27 9.72
CA VAL A 93 23.58 1.34 9.93
C VAL A 93 23.65 2.46 8.88
N ALA A 94 24.62 2.41 7.98
CA ALA A 94 24.68 3.30 6.80
C ALA A 94 23.90 2.74 5.59
N ALA A 95 23.39 1.50 5.68
CA ALA A 95 22.59 0.86 4.64
C ALA A 95 21.07 1.07 4.87
N ASP A 96 20.22 0.50 4.01
CA ASP A 96 18.77 0.66 4.10
C ASP A 96 18.18 0.16 5.43
N ALA A 97 17.37 1.00 6.07
CA ALA A 97 16.67 0.66 7.31
C ALA A 97 15.40 -0.16 7.01
N LEU A 98 15.32 -1.39 7.52
CA LEU A 98 14.17 -2.29 7.30
C LEU A 98 13.53 -2.77 8.59
N GLU A 99 12.21 -2.90 8.58
CA GLU A 99 11.43 -3.51 9.65
C GLU A 99 11.13 -4.99 9.34
N MET A 100 11.29 -5.85 10.34
CA MET A 100 11.01 -7.30 10.24
C MET A 100 9.76 -7.63 11.07
N HIS A 101 8.70 -8.07 10.40
CA HIS A 101 7.40 -8.32 10.99
C HIS A 101 7.16 -9.83 11.13
N ILE A 102 7.00 -10.32 12.35
CA ILE A 102 6.70 -11.73 12.62
C ILE A 102 5.21 -11.97 12.42
N THR A 103 4.85 -12.58 11.29
CA THR A 103 3.46 -12.88 10.93
C THR A 103 3.02 -14.24 11.45
N GLN A 104 3.95 -15.16 11.69
CA GLN A 104 3.69 -16.46 12.29
C GLN A 104 4.87 -16.97 13.12
N LEU A 105 4.58 -17.48 14.31
CA LEU A 105 5.50 -18.29 15.12
C LEU A 105 4.63 -19.20 15.98
N ASN A 106 4.60 -20.48 15.64
CA ASN A 106 3.82 -21.50 16.36
C ASN A 106 4.61 -22.80 16.46
N VAL A 107 4.61 -23.38 17.66
CA VAL A 107 5.30 -24.62 18.03
C VAL A 107 4.26 -25.66 18.42
N SER A 108 4.37 -26.83 17.80
CA SER A 108 3.52 -27.98 18.12
C SER A 108 4.34 -29.26 18.21
N GLU A 109 4.02 -30.12 19.17
CA GLU A 109 4.63 -31.45 19.27
C GLU A 109 3.70 -32.54 18.74
N LYS A 110 4.29 -33.53 18.05
CA LYS A 110 3.61 -34.72 17.54
C LYS A 110 4.33 -35.98 18.02
N ASN A 111 3.57 -37.05 18.21
CA ASN A 111 4.11 -38.40 18.28
C ASN A 111 4.17 -38.93 16.85
N ALA A 112 5.38 -39.05 16.28
CA ALA A 112 5.60 -39.72 15.00
C ALA A 112 6.14 -41.13 15.31
N ASP A 113 5.29 -42.13 15.15
CA ASP A 113 5.54 -43.52 15.54
C ASP A 113 6.00 -43.64 17.01
N LEU A 114 7.25 -44.09 17.23
CA LEU A 114 7.89 -44.25 18.54
C LEU A 114 8.79 -43.04 18.93
N ARG A 115 8.74 -41.93 18.18
CA ARG A 115 9.60 -40.76 18.39
C ARG A 115 8.80 -39.49 18.60
N GLN A 116 9.29 -38.63 19.49
CA GLN A 116 8.74 -37.30 19.70
C GLN A 116 9.30 -36.37 18.61
N GLN A 117 8.45 -35.49 18.08
CA GLN A 117 8.81 -34.49 17.09
C GLN A 117 8.28 -33.13 17.53
N ALA A 118 9.14 -32.11 17.49
CA ALA A 118 8.73 -30.72 17.60
C ALA A 118 8.73 -30.07 16.20
N ASP A 119 7.60 -29.49 15.82
CA ASP A 119 7.41 -28.69 14.62
C ASP A 119 7.40 -27.20 14.99
N VAL A 120 8.03 -26.37 14.15
CA VAL A 120 7.99 -24.90 14.23
C VAL A 120 7.51 -24.35 12.89
N ALA A 121 6.34 -23.73 12.88
CA ALA A 121 5.85 -22.92 11.77
C ALA A 121 6.29 -21.46 11.99
N PHE A 122 6.91 -20.86 10.97
CA PHE A 122 7.48 -19.51 11.04
C PHE A 122 7.12 -18.70 9.80
N GLY A 123 6.70 -17.46 10.01
CA GLY A 123 6.29 -16.51 8.98
C GLY A 123 6.84 -15.13 9.31
N VAL A 124 7.46 -14.49 8.31
CA VAL A 124 8.05 -13.17 8.44
C VAL A 124 7.88 -12.35 7.17
N ALA A 125 7.43 -11.11 7.35
CA ALA A 125 7.41 -10.08 6.31
C ALA A 125 8.51 -9.03 6.55
N PHE A 126 9.02 -8.44 5.47
CA PHE A 126 9.97 -7.33 5.51
C PHE A 126 9.33 -6.05 4.97
N TYR A 127 9.60 -4.92 5.62
CA TYR A 127 9.02 -3.63 5.31
C TYR A 127 10.09 -2.54 5.17
N GLN A 128 9.86 -1.55 4.30
CA GLN A 128 10.68 -0.36 4.12
C GLN A 128 9.76 0.86 4.02
N ASN A 129 10.00 1.90 4.84
CA ASN A 129 9.18 3.12 4.86
C ASN A 129 7.66 2.87 5.00
N GLY A 130 7.26 1.85 5.78
CA GLY A 130 5.87 1.44 5.96
C GLY A 130 5.30 0.51 4.86
N ASN A 131 6.00 0.31 3.74
CA ASN A 131 5.57 -0.55 2.65
C ASN A 131 6.09 -1.99 2.80
N LYS A 132 5.21 -2.98 2.61
CA LYS A 132 5.57 -4.40 2.62
C LYS A 132 6.36 -4.75 1.35
N LEU A 133 7.58 -5.28 1.52
CA LEU A 133 8.45 -5.70 0.43
C LEU A 133 8.18 -7.15 -0.02
N VAL A 134 8.19 -8.08 0.94
CA VAL A 134 8.09 -9.53 0.70
C VAL A 134 7.72 -10.25 1.99
N GLU A 135 7.14 -11.44 1.89
CA GLU A 135 6.89 -12.34 3.02
C GLU A 135 7.38 -13.75 2.71
N TYR A 136 7.93 -14.41 3.73
CA TYR A 136 8.36 -15.80 3.70
C TYR A 136 7.62 -16.58 4.79
N THR A 137 7.00 -17.69 4.43
CA THR A 137 6.42 -18.65 5.37
C THR A 137 7.08 -20.01 5.20
N GLY A 138 7.19 -20.77 6.28
CA GLY A 138 7.81 -22.07 6.26
C GLY A 138 7.50 -22.90 7.51
N SER A 139 7.91 -24.16 7.47
CA SER A 139 7.88 -25.04 8.64
C SER A 139 9.15 -25.86 8.70
N SER A 140 9.60 -26.13 9.91
CA SER A 140 10.79 -26.92 10.21
C SER A 140 10.50 -27.86 11.37
N TYR A 141 11.20 -29.00 11.45
CA TYR A 141 10.97 -29.97 12.50
C TYR A 141 12.27 -30.61 12.97
N ALA A 142 12.23 -31.19 14.17
CA ALA A 142 13.29 -32.03 14.69
C ALA A 142 12.69 -33.21 15.46
N GLN A 143 13.34 -34.39 15.36
CA GLN A 143 13.12 -35.47 16.32
C GLN A 143 13.76 -35.06 17.65
N THR A 144 13.00 -35.23 18.73
CA THR A 144 13.31 -34.75 20.09
C THR A 144 13.39 -35.91 21.09
N GLY A 145 14.06 -35.65 22.22
CA GLY A 145 13.95 -36.46 23.43
C GLY A 145 13.08 -35.77 24.47
N PHE A 146 13.19 -36.20 25.73
CA PHE A 146 12.36 -35.75 26.87
C PHE A 146 12.29 -34.23 27.12
N ASP A 147 13.23 -33.43 26.62
CA ASP A 147 13.10 -31.95 26.59
C ASP A 147 13.36 -31.44 25.16
N ALA A 148 12.29 -31.00 24.50
CA ALA A 148 12.33 -30.41 23.17
C ALA A 148 12.91 -28.98 23.13
N SER A 149 13.10 -28.30 24.26
CA SER A 149 13.38 -26.85 24.32
C SER A 149 14.62 -26.44 23.53
N ALA A 150 15.71 -27.20 23.62
CA ALA A 150 16.94 -26.92 22.88
C ALA A 150 16.79 -27.16 21.37
N TYR A 151 15.92 -28.09 20.98
CA TYR A 151 15.57 -28.33 19.58
C TYR A 151 14.71 -27.20 19.03
N ILE A 152 13.71 -26.76 19.79
CA ILE A 152 12.83 -25.63 19.46
C ILE A 152 13.65 -24.33 19.35
N GLU A 153 14.53 -24.03 20.32
CA GLU A 153 15.45 -22.88 20.25
C GLU A 153 16.25 -22.89 18.93
N ARG A 154 16.79 -24.05 18.54
CA ARG A 154 17.56 -24.21 17.30
C ARG A 154 16.70 -24.06 16.05
N LEU A 155 15.49 -24.61 16.03
CA LEU A 155 14.58 -24.49 14.87
C LEU A 155 14.15 -23.03 14.64
N ILE A 156 13.84 -22.29 15.72
CA ILE A 156 13.50 -20.86 15.63
C ILE A 156 14.69 -20.06 15.10
N LYS A 157 15.89 -20.24 15.66
CA LYS A 157 17.11 -19.55 15.17
C LYS A 157 17.41 -19.88 13.71
N ASN A 158 17.35 -21.16 13.32
CA ASN A 158 17.56 -21.57 11.93
C ASN A 158 16.52 -20.96 10.98
N SER A 159 15.27 -20.80 11.42
CA SER A 159 14.21 -20.18 10.62
C SER A 159 14.47 -18.69 10.41
N ILE A 160 14.83 -17.96 11.48
CA ILE A 160 15.23 -16.54 11.40
C ILE A 160 16.44 -16.35 10.48
N GLU A 161 17.50 -17.14 10.70
CA GLU A 161 18.71 -17.10 9.87
C GLU A 161 18.43 -17.39 8.40
N ARG A 162 17.57 -18.37 8.12
CA ARG A 162 17.18 -18.71 6.75
C ARG A 162 16.39 -17.58 6.12
N SER A 163 15.35 -17.06 6.78
CA SER A 163 14.54 -15.98 6.24
C SER A 163 15.36 -14.72 5.97
N LEU A 164 16.33 -14.38 6.82
CA LEU A 164 17.22 -13.23 6.60
C LEU A 164 18.25 -13.50 5.49
N LYS A 165 18.67 -14.75 5.25
CA LYS A 165 19.54 -15.13 4.11
C LYS A 165 18.75 -15.16 2.79
N ASP A 166 17.54 -15.71 2.81
CA ASP A 166 16.62 -15.75 1.67
C ASP A 166 16.20 -14.31 1.29
N PHE A 167 15.95 -13.45 2.29
CA PHE A 167 15.77 -12.01 2.10
C PHE A 167 17.02 -11.30 1.59
N ASP A 168 18.22 -11.48 2.18
CA ASP A 168 19.43 -10.83 1.65
C ASP A 168 19.75 -11.26 0.21
N ASN A 169 19.49 -12.52 -0.14
CA ASN A 169 19.62 -13.01 -1.51
C ASN A 169 18.57 -12.42 -2.46
N TRP A 170 17.33 -12.25 -2.02
CA TRP A 170 16.30 -11.54 -2.79
C TRP A 170 16.67 -10.05 -2.93
N TYR A 171 16.87 -9.36 -1.82
CA TYR A 171 17.16 -7.92 -1.72
C TYR A 171 18.43 -7.50 -2.45
N THR A 172 19.45 -8.38 -2.54
CA THR A 172 20.67 -8.12 -3.31
C THR A 172 20.57 -8.56 -4.77
N LYS A 173 19.79 -9.61 -5.11
CA LYS A 173 19.51 -9.91 -6.53
C LYS A 173 18.63 -8.84 -7.18
N THR A 174 18.06 -7.97 -6.38
CA THR A 174 17.22 -6.89 -6.84
C THR A 174 17.96 -5.54 -6.70
N GLU A 175 18.44 -5.11 -5.53
CA GLU A 175 19.26 -3.88 -5.36
C GLU A 175 18.54 -2.77 -4.56
N GLY A 176 18.60 -2.76 -3.21
CA GLY A 176 17.82 -1.93 -2.25
C GLY A 176 17.00 -0.71 -2.73
N ASN A 177 15.72 -0.67 -2.31
CA ASN A 177 14.71 0.37 -2.60
C ASN A 177 14.33 0.55 -4.11
N ALA A 178 13.17 0.02 -4.47
CA ALA A 178 12.75 -0.20 -5.84
C ALA A 178 11.32 0.26 -6.09
N GLY A 179 11.15 1.57 -6.18
CA GLY A 179 9.90 2.21 -6.57
C GLY A 179 9.99 2.84 -7.94
N VAL A 180 8.83 3.07 -8.53
CA VAL A 180 8.66 4.06 -9.59
C VAL A 180 8.35 5.39 -8.90
N LEU A 181 9.19 6.40 -9.11
CA LEU A 181 8.97 7.76 -8.61
C LEU A 181 8.39 8.59 -9.75
N ALA A 182 7.07 8.78 -9.75
CA ALA A 182 6.37 9.56 -10.76
C ALA A 182 6.47 11.07 -10.46
N THR A 183 6.95 11.85 -11.41
CA THR A 183 6.76 13.31 -11.46
C THR A 183 5.72 13.63 -12.52
N VAL A 184 4.97 14.73 -12.34
CA VAL A 184 3.98 15.17 -13.33
C VAL A 184 4.15 16.65 -13.61
N ASN A 185 4.29 17.00 -14.89
CA ASN A 185 4.35 18.37 -15.39
C ASN A 185 3.28 18.60 -16.47
N PHE A 186 2.84 19.85 -16.63
CA PHE A 186 1.92 20.25 -17.70
C PHE A 186 2.66 20.97 -18.82
N MET A 187 2.56 20.48 -20.06
CA MET A 187 3.11 21.20 -21.22
C MET A 187 2.24 22.40 -21.57
N ARG A 188 2.87 23.53 -21.92
CA ARG A 188 2.20 24.80 -22.26
C ARG A 188 2.37 25.25 -23.71
N ILE A 189 3.13 24.52 -24.51
CA ILE A 189 3.38 24.79 -25.93
C ILE A 189 3.03 23.52 -26.74
N ALA A 190 2.26 23.69 -27.81
CA ALA A 190 2.02 22.64 -28.81
C ALA A 190 3.06 22.72 -29.93
N ASP A 191 3.59 21.56 -30.34
CA ASP A 191 4.37 21.41 -31.57
C ASP A 191 3.47 21.47 -32.81
N ASP A 192 2.22 21.03 -32.66
CA ASP A 192 1.19 21.06 -33.71
C ASP A 192 0.47 22.41 -33.75
N LYS A 193 0.55 23.08 -34.90
CA LYS A 193 -0.08 24.38 -35.17
C LYS A 193 -1.60 24.35 -35.06
N ASP A 194 -2.25 23.18 -35.22
CA ASP A 194 -3.71 23.05 -35.22
C ASP A 194 -4.27 22.72 -33.85
N LEU A 195 -3.41 22.41 -32.87
CA LEU A 195 -3.78 22.34 -31.45
C LEU A 195 -3.70 23.72 -30.76
N ILE A 196 -4.48 23.90 -29.72
CA ILE A 196 -4.32 24.95 -28.69
C ILE A 196 -4.16 24.20 -27.36
N LEU A 197 -3.08 24.44 -26.62
CA LEU A 197 -2.97 23.89 -25.26
C LEU A 197 -3.70 24.77 -24.25
N TYR A 198 -4.26 24.13 -23.23
CA TYR A 198 -5.00 24.82 -22.18
C TYR A 198 -4.10 25.77 -21.36
N SER A 199 -4.58 26.97 -21.13
CA SER A 199 -3.94 28.03 -20.36
C SER A 199 -5.02 28.98 -19.85
N ASN A 200 -4.82 29.53 -18.64
CA ASN A 200 -5.75 30.48 -18.05
C ASN A 200 -5.77 31.82 -18.81
N GLU A 201 -4.68 32.13 -19.49
CA GLU A 201 -4.43 33.34 -20.28
C GLU A 201 -4.99 33.25 -21.71
N ARG A 202 -5.18 32.03 -22.24
CA ARG A 202 -5.59 31.78 -23.64
C ARG A 202 -6.96 31.08 -23.72
N LYS A 203 -8.03 31.87 -23.56
CA LYS A 203 -9.39 31.42 -23.83
C LYS A 203 -9.65 31.26 -25.34
N LEU A 204 -10.59 30.38 -25.69
CA LEU A 204 -11.02 30.08 -27.06
C LEU A 204 -11.70 31.30 -27.68
N SER A 205 -11.59 31.42 -29.01
CA SER A 205 -12.33 32.37 -29.83
C SER A 205 -13.12 31.64 -30.92
N LEU A 206 -14.15 32.27 -31.47
CA LEU A 206 -14.91 31.70 -32.60
C LEU A 206 -14.05 31.45 -33.86
N ASN A 207 -12.85 32.07 -33.95
CA ASN A 207 -11.90 31.85 -35.04
C ASN A 207 -11.03 30.59 -34.87
N ASP A 208 -11.08 29.95 -33.71
CA ASP A 208 -10.36 28.71 -33.42
C ASP A 208 -11.16 27.47 -33.89
N PHE A 209 -12.46 27.59 -34.11
CA PHE A 209 -13.33 26.53 -34.65
C PHE A 209 -13.19 26.48 -36.18
N LYS A 210 -12.25 25.68 -36.68
CA LYS A 210 -11.90 25.60 -38.11
C LYS A 210 -12.34 24.30 -38.79
N GLY A 211 -12.89 23.34 -38.04
CA GLY A 211 -13.47 22.13 -38.60
C GLY A 211 -14.73 22.42 -39.42
N GLU A 212 -15.03 21.53 -40.36
CA GLU A 212 -16.27 21.59 -41.13
C GLU A 212 -17.48 21.30 -40.21
N PRO A 213 -18.52 22.16 -40.18
CA PRO A 213 -19.69 21.91 -39.35
C PRO A 213 -20.45 20.64 -39.76
N ASP A 214 -20.82 19.82 -38.78
CA ASP A 214 -21.73 18.69 -39.03
C ASP A 214 -23.16 19.20 -39.20
N ASP A 215 -23.61 19.35 -40.45
CA ASP A 215 -24.96 19.77 -40.79
C ASP A 215 -26.06 18.84 -40.23
N MET A 216 -25.76 17.55 -40.01
CA MET A 216 -26.70 16.58 -39.43
C MET A 216 -26.80 16.70 -37.90
N SER A 217 -25.80 17.28 -37.23
CA SER A 217 -25.83 17.54 -35.80
C SER A 217 -26.89 18.59 -35.43
N LYS A 218 -27.64 18.31 -34.36
CA LYS A 218 -28.55 19.29 -33.73
C LYS A 218 -27.78 20.38 -32.95
N GLY A 219 -26.50 20.16 -32.67
CA GLY A 219 -25.62 21.14 -32.06
C GLY A 219 -25.34 22.33 -32.99
N SER A 220 -25.13 23.50 -32.38
CA SER A 220 -24.73 24.73 -33.09
C SER A 220 -23.21 24.89 -33.17
N ALA A 221 -22.48 24.20 -32.30
CA ALA A 221 -21.03 24.04 -32.30
C ALA A 221 -20.67 22.67 -31.70
N ALA A 222 -19.39 22.31 -31.78
CA ALA A 222 -18.81 21.21 -31.03
C ALA A 222 -17.32 21.47 -30.76
N THR A 223 -16.90 21.20 -29.53
CA THR A 223 -15.51 21.22 -29.08
C THR A 223 -14.90 19.83 -29.12
N TYR A 224 -13.79 19.69 -29.83
CA TYR A 224 -12.93 18.53 -29.75
C TYR A 224 -11.73 18.85 -28.85
N SER A 225 -11.84 18.46 -27.57
CA SER A 225 -10.77 18.56 -26.59
C SER A 225 -10.36 17.18 -26.05
N GLY A 226 -9.14 17.08 -25.53
CA GLY A 226 -8.67 15.83 -24.92
C GLY A 226 -7.42 16.00 -24.08
N ILE A 227 -7.04 14.92 -23.40
CA ILE A 227 -5.81 14.82 -22.61
C ILE A 227 -4.79 14.05 -23.44
N GLY A 228 -3.63 14.65 -23.65
CA GLY A 228 -2.44 13.99 -24.16
C GLY A 228 -1.46 13.68 -23.03
N MET A 229 -0.77 12.55 -23.15
CA MET A 229 0.25 12.12 -22.20
C MET A 229 1.50 11.71 -22.96
N LYS A 230 2.63 12.33 -22.62
CA LYS A 230 3.98 11.85 -22.95
C LYS A 230 4.65 11.45 -21.64
N TYR A 231 5.52 10.46 -21.65
CA TYR A 231 6.34 10.16 -20.49
C TYR A 231 7.75 9.72 -20.92
N SER A 232 8.73 9.96 -20.06
CA SER A 232 10.08 9.40 -20.15
C SER A 232 10.43 8.71 -18.84
N HIS A 233 11.40 7.80 -18.87
CA HIS A 233 11.89 7.18 -17.66
C HIS A 233 13.41 7.12 -17.61
N GLU A 234 13.97 7.34 -16.42
CA GLU A 234 15.37 7.08 -16.10
C GLU A 234 15.43 5.93 -15.09
N ARG A 235 16.16 4.87 -15.40
CA ARG A 235 16.40 3.76 -14.46
C ARG A 235 17.79 3.89 -13.84
N THR A 236 17.84 4.23 -12.56
CA THR A 236 19.08 4.22 -11.76
C THR A 236 19.05 3.02 -10.83
N GLY A 237 19.72 1.93 -11.22
CA GLY A 237 19.66 0.65 -10.51
C GLY A 237 18.24 0.07 -10.49
N ARG A 238 17.57 0.15 -9.34
CA ARG A 238 16.18 -0.30 -9.15
C ARG A 238 15.13 0.79 -9.01
N THR A 239 15.52 2.05 -8.88
CA THR A 239 14.55 3.15 -8.95
C THR A 239 14.29 3.49 -10.41
N VAL A 240 13.01 3.61 -10.78
CA VAL A 240 12.58 4.19 -12.04
C VAL A 240 12.06 5.59 -11.74
N LYS A 241 12.75 6.64 -12.17
CA LYS A 241 12.14 7.97 -12.24
C LYS A 241 11.25 7.97 -13.48
N LEU A 242 10.00 8.39 -13.32
CA LEU A 242 9.00 8.41 -14.37
C LEU A 242 8.48 9.83 -14.51
N ASP A 243 8.96 10.55 -15.51
CA ASP A 243 8.61 11.95 -15.73
C ASP A 243 7.45 12.01 -16.73
N VAL A 244 6.26 12.38 -16.25
CA VAL A 244 5.02 12.39 -17.02
C VAL A 244 4.64 13.81 -17.42
N SER A 245 4.66 14.08 -18.72
CA SER A 245 4.20 15.33 -19.32
C SER A 245 2.74 15.18 -19.80
N LEU A 246 1.80 15.74 -19.03
CA LEU A 246 0.41 15.88 -19.46
C LEU A 246 0.22 17.16 -20.28
N TYR A 247 -0.74 17.16 -21.19
CA TYR A 247 -1.19 18.36 -21.88
C TYR A 247 -2.67 18.24 -22.23
N VAL A 248 -3.41 19.33 -22.07
CA VAL A 248 -4.81 19.39 -22.48
C VAL A 248 -4.90 20.23 -23.72
N TYR A 249 -5.51 19.68 -24.77
CA TYR A 249 -5.54 20.28 -26.09
C TYR A 249 -6.97 20.49 -26.58
N PHE A 250 -7.15 21.55 -27.36
CA PHE A 250 -8.31 21.81 -28.21
C PHE A 250 -7.84 21.66 -29.67
N ASP A 251 -8.50 20.81 -30.45
CA ASP A 251 -8.18 20.58 -31.85
C ASP A 251 -9.02 21.50 -32.74
N LYS A 252 -8.39 22.52 -33.31
CA LYS A 252 -9.04 23.50 -34.18
C LYS A 252 -9.61 22.87 -35.46
N SER A 253 -8.99 21.80 -35.96
CA SER A 253 -9.37 21.15 -37.21
C SER A 253 -10.59 20.24 -37.06
N LYS A 254 -10.88 19.78 -35.84
CA LYS A 254 -12.04 18.94 -35.52
C LYS A 254 -13.17 19.70 -34.82
N SER A 255 -12.87 20.83 -34.18
CA SER A 255 -13.85 21.68 -33.52
C SER A 255 -14.49 22.64 -34.53
N TRP A 256 -15.82 22.74 -34.52
CA TRP A 256 -16.60 23.48 -35.53
C TRP A 256 -17.71 24.31 -34.90
N CYS A 257 -18.17 25.35 -35.61
CA CYS A 257 -19.32 26.17 -35.22
C CYS A 257 -20.11 26.60 -36.46
N LYS A 258 -21.41 26.31 -36.49
CA LYS A 258 -22.32 26.76 -37.56
C LYS A 258 -22.47 28.29 -37.50
N GLU A 259 -22.65 28.95 -38.64
CA GLU A 259 -22.74 30.41 -38.69
C GLU A 259 -23.87 30.95 -37.80
N VAL A 260 -25.03 30.30 -37.81
CA VAL A 260 -26.19 30.61 -36.93
C VAL A 260 -25.91 30.38 -35.44
N GLY A 261 -24.88 29.60 -35.12
CA GLY A 261 -24.45 29.28 -33.76
C GLY A 261 -23.45 30.27 -33.17
N LYS A 262 -22.84 31.15 -33.97
CA LYS A 262 -21.77 32.06 -33.53
C LYS A 262 -22.30 33.12 -32.56
N SER A 263 -22.13 32.85 -31.27
CA SER A 263 -22.53 33.77 -30.19
C SER A 263 -21.59 33.64 -28.99
N ALA A 264 -21.56 34.67 -28.12
CA ALA A 264 -20.82 34.62 -26.87
C ALA A 264 -21.33 33.50 -25.92
N LYS A 265 -22.62 33.16 -25.99
CA LYS A 265 -23.22 32.07 -25.19
C LYS A 265 -22.70 30.71 -25.63
N THR A 266 -22.71 30.46 -26.94
CA THR A 266 -22.14 29.25 -27.54
C THR A 266 -20.66 29.15 -27.22
N LEU A 267 -19.89 30.24 -27.42
CA LEU A 267 -18.46 30.24 -27.13
C LEU A 267 -18.17 29.92 -25.66
N ASN A 268 -18.97 30.42 -24.71
CA ASN A 268 -18.82 30.08 -23.30
C ASN A 268 -19.16 28.60 -23.01
N HIS A 269 -20.22 28.07 -23.62
CA HIS A 269 -20.59 26.66 -23.49
C HIS A 269 -19.47 25.72 -23.97
N GLU A 270 -18.91 26.03 -25.14
CA GLU A 270 -17.76 25.33 -25.73
C GLU A 270 -16.46 25.51 -24.92
N GLN A 271 -16.20 26.70 -24.40
CA GLN A 271 -15.07 26.95 -23.49
C GLN A 271 -15.17 26.10 -22.22
N LEU A 272 -16.38 25.85 -21.70
CA LEU A 272 -16.51 25.04 -20.50
C LEU A 272 -16.22 23.56 -20.75
N HIS A 273 -16.50 23.01 -21.95
CA HIS A 273 -16.03 21.66 -22.32
C HIS A 273 -14.50 21.56 -22.26
N PHE A 274 -13.80 22.60 -22.70
CA PHE A 274 -12.34 22.67 -22.59
C PHE A 274 -11.85 22.87 -21.14
N ASP A 275 -12.52 23.72 -20.34
CA ASP A 275 -12.27 23.88 -18.91
C ASP A 275 -12.50 22.54 -18.15
N ILE A 276 -13.54 21.77 -18.48
CA ILE A 276 -13.83 20.43 -17.91
C ILE A 276 -12.71 19.44 -18.26
N THR A 277 -12.21 19.46 -19.50
CA THR A 277 -11.07 18.63 -19.90
C THR A 277 -9.82 18.96 -19.07
N ALA A 278 -9.58 20.24 -18.80
CA ALA A 278 -8.48 20.71 -17.95
C ALA A 278 -8.61 20.24 -16.50
N LEU A 279 -9.81 20.34 -15.93
CA LEU A 279 -10.09 19.87 -14.56
C LEU A 279 -9.88 18.35 -14.43
N ASN A 280 -10.25 17.60 -15.47
CA ASN A 280 -10.06 16.16 -15.51
C ASN A 280 -8.57 15.78 -15.58
N ALA A 281 -7.76 16.52 -16.35
CA ALA A 281 -6.30 16.30 -16.38
C ALA A 281 -5.61 16.63 -15.05
N CYS A 282 -6.11 17.62 -14.29
CA CYS A 282 -5.66 17.84 -12.91
C CYS A 282 -5.93 16.64 -12.00
N ARG A 283 -7.12 16.05 -12.09
CA ARG A 283 -7.45 14.83 -11.33
C ARG A 283 -6.55 13.65 -11.73
N LEU A 284 -6.26 13.49 -13.02
CA LEU A 284 -5.30 12.51 -13.51
C LEU A 284 -3.89 12.76 -12.96
N ALA A 285 -3.42 14.01 -12.93
CA ALA A 285 -2.11 14.36 -12.39
C ALA A 285 -1.97 13.96 -10.92
N GLU A 286 -2.97 14.24 -10.09
CA GLU A 286 -2.96 13.84 -8.67
C GLU A 286 -3.09 12.31 -8.51
N LYS A 287 -3.92 11.64 -9.33
CA LYS A 287 -3.98 10.17 -9.38
C LYS A 287 -2.59 9.56 -9.68
N ILE A 288 -1.89 10.06 -10.69
CA ILE A 288 -0.54 9.59 -11.09
C ILE A 288 0.48 9.81 -9.96
N LYS A 289 0.52 10.99 -9.34
CA LYS A 289 1.44 11.28 -8.21
C LYS A 289 1.21 10.37 -7.00
N ALA A 290 -0.04 9.97 -6.76
CA ALA A 290 -0.42 9.10 -5.65
C ALA A 290 -0.37 7.59 -5.99
N TYR A 291 -0.06 7.21 -7.23
CA TYR A 291 -0.13 5.82 -7.68
C TYR A 291 1.17 5.05 -7.38
N ASN A 292 1.02 3.86 -6.80
CA ASN A 292 2.13 2.94 -6.55
C ASN A 292 2.38 2.07 -7.78
N PHE A 293 3.10 2.57 -8.78
CA PHE A 293 3.37 1.83 -10.02
C PHE A 293 4.32 0.64 -9.83
N SER A 294 4.07 -0.42 -10.61
CA SER A 294 4.95 -1.57 -10.75
C SER A 294 6.11 -1.28 -11.69
N ILE A 295 7.35 -1.60 -11.28
CA ILE A 295 8.56 -1.40 -12.12
C ILE A 295 8.46 -2.06 -13.51
N GLU A 296 7.79 -3.21 -13.60
CA GLU A 296 7.68 -3.95 -14.86
C GLU A 296 6.46 -3.51 -15.72
N ASN A 297 5.48 -2.80 -15.14
CA ASN A 297 4.19 -2.50 -15.80
C ASN A 297 3.78 -1.01 -15.81
N TYR A 298 4.60 -0.09 -15.31
CA TYR A 298 4.23 1.34 -15.16
C TYR A 298 3.68 2.00 -16.45
N SER A 299 4.12 1.57 -17.63
CA SER A 299 3.55 2.02 -18.92
C SER A 299 2.07 1.66 -19.06
N ALA A 300 1.73 0.38 -18.82
CA ALA A 300 0.36 -0.11 -18.95
C ALA A 300 -0.55 0.43 -17.84
N GLU A 301 0.01 0.66 -16.65
CA GLU A 301 -0.66 1.31 -15.53
C GLU A 301 -0.94 2.80 -15.81
N LEU A 302 0.02 3.54 -16.39
CA LEU A 302 -0.21 4.91 -16.88
C LEU A 302 -1.31 4.97 -17.95
N GLU A 303 -1.25 4.08 -18.95
CA GLU A 303 -2.28 3.99 -20.00
C GLU A 303 -3.67 3.66 -19.42
N ALA A 304 -3.73 2.79 -18.40
CA ALA A 304 -4.97 2.48 -17.69
C ALA A 304 -5.53 3.71 -16.95
N LEU A 305 -4.67 4.49 -16.26
CA LEU A 305 -5.06 5.73 -15.58
C LEU A 305 -5.57 6.79 -16.56
N LEU A 306 -4.90 6.98 -17.71
CA LEU A 306 -5.37 7.89 -18.76
C LEU A 306 -6.75 7.46 -19.28
N LYS A 307 -6.91 6.17 -19.60
CA LYS A 307 -8.18 5.61 -20.09
C LYS A 307 -9.32 5.65 -19.04
N GLU A 308 -8.98 5.62 -17.76
CA GLU A 308 -9.93 5.87 -16.66
C GLU A 308 -10.35 7.33 -16.65
N ALA A 309 -9.39 8.26 -16.67
CA ALA A 309 -9.65 9.69 -16.74
C ALA A 309 -10.49 10.06 -17.99
N ASP A 310 -10.20 9.52 -19.17
CA ASP A 310 -10.99 9.80 -20.38
C ASP A 310 -12.48 9.43 -20.21
N LYS A 311 -12.78 8.33 -19.50
CA LYS A 311 -14.16 7.94 -19.17
C LYS A 311 -14.81 8.88 -18.16
N GLU A 312 -14.07 9.26 -17.11
CA GLU A 312 -14.55 10.22 -16.10
C GLU A 312 -14.84 11.60 -16.72
N GLY A 313 -13.96 12.07 -17.61
CA GLY A 313 -14.15 13.32 -18.36
C GLY A 313 -15.33 13.25 -19.33
N THR A 314 -15.46 12.16 -20.07
CA THR A 314 -16.62 11.90 -20.96
C THR A 314 -17.92 11.92 -20.17
N GLN A 315 -17.97 11.26 -19.01
CA GLN A 315 -19.14 11.27 -18.15
C GLN A 315 -19.47 12.69 -17.66
N LEU A 316 -18.45 13.43 -17.20
CA LEU A 316 -18.61 14.79 -16.69
C LEU A 316 -19.13 15.78 -17.77
N GLN A 317 -18.64 15.67 -19.01
CA GLN A 317 -19.15 16.45 -20.14
C GLN A 317 -20.61 16.08 -20.49
N ASN A 318 -20.94 14.78 -20.50
CA ASN A 318 -22.31 14.31 -20.76
C ASN A 318 -23.31 14.81 -19.69
N ASP A 319 -22.91 14.82 -18.42
CA ASP A 319 -23.76 15.32 -17.33
C ASP A 319 -23.97 16.84 -17.45
N TYR A 320 -22.91 17.61 -17.71
CA TYR A 320 -22.98 19.04 -18.00
C TYR A 320 -23.90 19.36 -19.20
N ASP A 321 -23.77 18.69 -20.34
CA ASP A 321 -24.64 18.87 -21.51
C ASP A 321 -26.10 18.54 -21.21
N LYS A 322 -26.34 17.43 -20.49
CA LYS A 322 -27.68 17.00 -20.10
C LYS A 322 -28.35 17.99 -19.14
N GLU A 323 -27.63 18.47 -18.14
CA GLU A 323 -28.16 19.38 -17.12
C GLU A 323 -28.42 20.78 -17.68
N SER A 324 -27.39 21.38 -18.30
CA SER A 324 -27.47 22.67 -19.00
C SER A 324 -28.40 22.63 -20.22
N THR A 325 -28.75 21.42 -20.69
CA THR A 325 -29.50 21.20 -21.93
C THR A 325 -28.75 21.80 -23.13
N HIS A 326 -27.47 21.43 -23.27
CA HIS A 326 -26.52 21.95 -24.26
C HIS A 326 -26.46 23.49 -24.21
N GLY A 327 -26.28 24.04 -23.00
CA GLY A 327 -26.19 25.48 -22.75
C GLY A 327 -27.51 26.27 -22.82
N ILE A 328 -28.64 25.65 -23.14
CA ILE A 328 -29.95 26.35 -23.25
C ILE A 328 -30.40 26.91 -21.89
N LYS A 329 -30.19 26.18 -20.79
CA LYS A 329 -30.48 26.63 -19.42
C LYS A 329 -29.31 27.47 -18.89
N GLN A 330 -29.46 28.79 -18.99
CA GLN A 330 -28.40 29.75 -18.69
C GLN A 330 -28.07 29.86 -17.20
N ASP A 331 -29.03 29.58 -16.32
CA ASP A 331 -28.88 29.46 -14.88
C ASP A 331 -28.01 28.25 -14.50
N ILE A 332 -28.28 27.09 -15.13
CA ILE A 332 -27.49 25.87 -14.92
C ILE A 332 -26.10 26.00 -15.56
N GLN A 333 -26.00 26.61 -16.74
CA GLN A 333 -24.71 26.96 -17.36
C GLN A 333 -23.84 27.78 -16.41
N GLN A 334 -24.39 28.82 -15.76
CA GLN A 334 -23.65 29.65 -14.82
C GLN A 334 -23.18 28.86 -13.58
N GLN A 335 -24.02 27.96 -13.04
CA GLN A 335 -23.62 27.11 -11.91
C GLN A 335 -22.44 26.18 -12.27
N TRP A 336 -22.47 25.58 -13.46
CA TRP A 336 -21.38 24.77 -13.98
C TRP A 336 -20.11 25.59 -14.27
N ASP A 337 -20.25 26.80 -14.83
CA ASP A 337 -19.16 27.76 -15.01
C ASP A 337 -18.44 28.08 -13.69
N GLU A 338 -19.20 28.39 -12.63
CA GLU A 338 -18.68 28.74 -11.30
C GLU A 338 -18.01 27.53 -10.64
N ASP A 339 -18.64 26.35 -10.66
CA ASP A 339 -18.13 25.13 -10.04
C ASP A 339 -16.82 24.64 -10.69
N VAL A 340 -16.78 24.53 -12.01
CA VAL A 340 -15.60 24.03 -12.75
C VAL A 340 -14.44 25.00 -12.62
N ARG A 341 -14.70 26.32 -12.73
CA ARG A 341 -13.64 27.34 -12.67
C ARG A 341 -13.11 27.54 -11.24
N SER A 342 -13.95 27.40 -10.21
CA SER A 342 -13.47 27.35 -8.82
C SER A 342 -12.56 26.14 -8.60
N LYS A 343 -13.01 24.94 -8.99
CA LYS A 343 -12.21 23.71 -8.85
C LYS A 343 -10.90 23.75 -9.62
N LEU A 344 -10.85 24.43 -10.76
CA LEU A 344 -9.61 24.70 -11.50
C LEU A 344 -8.70 25.67 -10.75
N ALA A 345 -9.23 26.77 -10.22
CA ALA A 345 -8.46 27.76 -9.46
C ALA A 345 -7.88 27.18 -8.16
N ASP A 346 -8.54 26.19 -7.56
CA ASP A 346 -8.05 25.43 -6.41
C ASP A 346 -6.94 24.41 -6.77
N THR A 347 -6.60 24.23 -8.07
CA THR A 347 -5.55 23.32 -8.53
C THR A 347 -4.28 24.05 -8.96
N ASN A 348 -3.11 23.47 -8.68
CA ASN A 348 -1.81 24.01 -9.08
C ASN A 348 -1.34 23.53 -10.48
N CYS A 349 -2.26 23.24 -11.40
CA CYS A 349 -1.92 22.69 -12.73
C CYS A 349 -1.56 23.76 -13.76
N TYR A 350 -2.28 24.90 -13.74
CA TYR A 350 -2.38 25.87 -14.82
C TYR A 350 -1.97 27.27 -14.40
#